data_AF-A0A3P7NDP5-F1
#
_entry.id   AF-A0A3P7NDP5-F1
#
_cell.length_a   1.000
_cell.length_b   1.000
_cell.length_c   1.000
_cell.angle_alpha   90.00
_cell.angle_beta   90.00
_cell.angle_gamma   90.00
#
_symmetry.space_group_name_H-M   'P 1'
#
loop_
_entity.id
_entity.type
_entity.pdbx_description
1 polymer ?
#
loop_
_entity_poly.entity_id
_entity_poly.type
_entity_poly.pdbx_seq_one_letter_code
_entity_poly.pdbx_strand_id
1 'polypeptide(L)' 'MKGLKWLEYRDPVLFTGTLRFNLDPFGVLSDAELWRAMEKAHLGEWVHNLPAGLDHHCGESGSALSVC' A
#
# COMPACT_ATOMS: atom_id res chain seq x y z
N MET A 1 -27.67 -20.28 -15.81
CA MET A 1 -27.25 -18.94 -16.27
C MET A 1 -26.61 -18.23 -15.08
N LYS A 2 -25.27 -18.28 -14.94
CA LYS A 2 -24.54 -17.61 -13.84
C LYS A 2 -24.34 -16.15 -14.24
N GLY A 3 -25.29 -15.31 -13.85
CA GLY A 3 -25.27 -13.88 -14.10
C GLY A 3 -24.13 -13.21 -13.34
N LEU A 4 -23.27 -12.52 -14.10
CA LEU A 4 -22.47 -11.35 -13.71
C LEU A 4 -21.97 -11.37 -12.25
N LYS A 5 -20.79 -11.97 -12.08
CA LYS A 5 -19.88 -11.71 -10.96
C LYS A 5 -19.51 -10.23 -11.07
N TRP A 6 -20.30 -9.36 -10.41
CA TRP A 6 -20.02 -7.93 -10.27
C TRP A 6 -18.55 -7.78 -9.89
N LEU A 7 -17.83 -6.87 -10.56
CA LEU A 7 -16.46 -6.54 -10.19
C LEU A 7 -16.46 -6.22 -8.70
N GLU A 8 -15.92 -7.15 -7.90
CA GLU A 8 -15.73 -6.95 -6.48
C GLU A 8 -14.79 -5.75 -6.35
N TYR A 9 -15.34 -4.60 -5.98
CA TYR A 9 -14.57 -3.54 -5.34
C TYR A 9 -13.99 -4.17 -4.08
N ARG A 10 -12.78 -4.72 -4.18
CA ARG A 10 -12.12 -5.34 -3.05
C ARG A 10 -11.52 -4.22 -2.24
N ASP A 11 -11.95 -4.12 -0.99
CA ASP A 11 -11.35 -3.22 -0.03
C ASP A 11 -9.83 -3.44 -0.01
N PRO A 12 -9.02 -2.37 0.06
CA PRO A 12 -7.58 -2.49 0.11
C PRO A 12 -7.19 -3.27 1.37
N VAL A 13 -6.66 -4.47 1.18
CA VAL A 13 -6.11 -5.27 2.26
C VAL A 13 -4.62 -4.96 2.36
N LEU A 14 -4.21 -4.39 3.50
CA LEU A 14 -2.81 -4.33 3.86
C LEU A 14 -2.41 -5.64 4.56
N PHE A 15 -1.30 -6.21 4.11
CA PHE A 15 -0.65 -7.30 4.80
C PHE A 15 0.24 -6.75 5.91
N THR A 16 0.36 -7.52 7.00
CA THR A 16 1.35 -7.27 8.04
C THR A 16 2.74 -7.28 7.43
N GLY A 17 3.47 -6.17 7.55
CA GLY A 17 4.76 -5.99 6.89
C GLY A 17 5.07 -4.51 6.66
N THR A 18 6.14 -4.20 5.93
CA THR A 18 6.46 -2.80 5.59
C THR A 18 5.56 -2.27 4.47
N LEU A 19 5.47 -0.94 4.31
CA LEU A 19 4.87 -0.34 3.11
C LEU A 19 5.56 -0.87 1.84
N ARG A 20 6.89 -0.94 1.83
CA ARG A 20 7.69 -1.54 0.76
C ARG A 20 7.23 -2.96 0.43
N PHE A 21 7.06 -3.83 1.43
CA PHE A 21 6.57 -5.20 1.22
C PHE A 21 5.16 -5.23 0.61
N ASN A 22 4.28 -4.33 1.05
CA ASN A 22 2.92 -4.22 0.50
C ASN A 22 2.91 -3.70 -0.96
N LEU A 23 3.93 -2.92 -1.37
CA LEU A 23 4.05 -2.38 -2.71
C LEU A 23 4.81 -3.31 -3.66
N ASP A 24 5.83 -3.97 -3.15
CA ASP A 24 6.72 -4.84 -3.90
C ASP A 24 7.23 -5.98 -3.00
N PRO A 25 6.46 -7.08 -2.86
CA PRO A 25 6.84 -8.20 -2.02
C PRO A 25 8.05 -8.99 -2.56
N PHE A 26 8.47 -8.73 -3.80
CA PHE A 26 9.58 -9.44 -4.45
C PHE A 26 10.87 -8.60 -4.49
N GLY A 27 10.82 -7.32 -4.13
CA GLY A 27 11.99 -6.44 -4.08
C GLY A 27 12.64 -6.22 -5.45
N VAL A 28 11.83 -6.17 -6.51
CA VAL A 28 12.29 -5.94 -7.89
C VAL A 28 12.37 -4.45 -8.24
N LEU A 29 11.63 -3.59 -7.53
CA LEU A 29 11.56 -2.16 -7.75
C LEU A 29 12.59 -1.42 -6.91
N SER A 30 13.15 -0.37 -7.49
CA SER A 30 14.00 0.58 -6.78
C SER A 30 13.19 1.52 -5.88
N ASP A 31 13.83 2.10 -4.87
CA ASP A 31 13.22 3.10 -4.00
C ASP A 31 12.62 4.27 -4.80
N ALA A 32 13.28 4.72 -5.86
CA ALA A 32 12.78 5.80 -6.71
C ALA A 32 11.45 5.44 -7.40
N GLU A 33 11.30 4.19 -7.83
CA GLU A 33 10.06 3.70 -8.43
C GLU A 33 8.93 3.59 -7.40
N LEU A 34 9.26 3.12 -6.19
CA LEU A 34 8.31 3.04 -5.08
C LEU A 34 7.84 4.44 -4.64
N TRP A 35 8.75 5.40 -4.47
CA TRP A 35 8.41 6.79 -4.17
C TRP A 35 7.53 7.41 -5.26
N ARG A 36 7.87 7.18 -6.54
CA ARG A 36 7.05 7.65 -7.65
C ARG A 36 5.65 7.05 -7.65
N ALA A 37 5.50 5.80 -7.21
CA ALA A 37 4.19 5.18 -7.04
C ALA A 37 3.39 5.86 -5.91
N MET A 38 4.03 6.21 -4.80
CA MET A 38 3.41 6.94 -3.69
C MET A 38 2.97 8.35 -4.07
N GLU A 39 3.80 9.07 -4.83
CA GLU A 39 3.43 10.39 -5.36
C GLU A 39 2.21 10.33 -6.28
N LYS A 40 2.16 9.34 -7.17
CA LYS A 40 1.00 9.11 -8.06
C LYS A 40 -0.27 8.74 -7.28
N ALA A 41 -0.12 8.10 -6.13
CA ALA A 41 -1.22 7.77 -5.23
C ALA A 41 -1.58 8.92 -4.26
N HIS A 42 -0.94 10.09 -4.39
CA HIS A 42 -1.09 11.22 -3.46
C HIS A 42 -0.73 10.89 -2.00
N LEU A 43 0.11 9.88 -1.78
CA LEU A 43 0.61 9.46 -0.48
C LEU A 43 2.06 9.92 -0.22
N GLY A 44 2.72 10.54 -1.20
CA GLY A 44 4.14 10.94 -1.11
C GLY A 44 4.47 11.75 0.15
N GLU A 45 3.73 12.84 0.40
CA GLU A 45 3.92 13.67 1.59
C GLU A 45 3.69 12.89 2.90
N TRP A 46 2.66 12.04 2.93
CA TRP A 46 2.38 11.20 4.09
C TRP A 46 3.53 10.25 4.39
N VAL A 47 4.04 9.54 3.37
CA VAL A 47 5.19 8.62 3.52
C VAL A 47 6.45 9.40 3.89
N HIS A 48 6.67 10.60 3.36
CA HIS A 48 7.81 11.45 3.72
C HIS A 48 7.79 11.88 5.20
N ASN A 49 6.62 12.05 5.78
CA ASN A 49 6.47 12.41 7.20
C ASN A 49 6.62 11.21 8.15
N LEU A 50 6.69 9.98 7.64
CA LEU A 50 6.95 8.79 8.46
C LEU A 50 8.46 8.69 8.76
N PRO A 51 8.87 8.51 10.03
CA PRO A 51 10.29 8.36 10.39
C PRO A 51 11.01 7.23 9.65
N ALA A 52 10.27 6.19 9.27
CA ALA A 52 10.77 5.02 8.55
C ALA A 52 10.46 5.04 7.04
N GLY A 53 9.74 6.05 6.53
CA GLY A 53 9.36 6.15 5.13
C GLY A 53 8.73 4.86 4.57
N LEU A 54 9.28 4.35 3.46
CA LEU A 54 8.85 3.10 2.83
C LEU A 54 9.01 1.85 3.73
N ASP A 55 9.85 1.91 4.75
CA ASP A 55 10.07 0.81 5.68
C ASP A 55 9.18 0.92 6.93
N HIS A 56 8.22 1.86 6.93
CA HIS A 56 7.18 1.92 7.96
C HIS A 56 6.39 0.61 8.02
N HIS A 57 6.28 0.06 9.23
CA HIS A 57 5.56 -1.17 9.49
C HIS A 57 4.05 -0.93 9.52
N CYS A 58 3.35 -1.51 8.55
CA CYS A 58 1.90 -1.68 8.57
C CYS A 58 1.54 -2.82 9.53
N GLY A 59 0.89 -2.49 10.65
CA GLY A 59 0.44 -3.48 11.64
C GLY A 59 -0.83 -4.24 11.23
N GLU A 60 -1.16 -5.30 11.99
CA GLU A 60 -2.31 -6.21 11.79
C GLU A 60 -3.69 -5.52 11.75
N SER A 61 -3.81 -4.25 12.15
CA SER A 61 -5.09 -3.52 12.15
C SER A 61 -5.29 -2.57 10.98
N GLY A 62 -4.37 -2.48 9.99
CA GLY A 62 -4.56 -1.63 8.81
C GLY A 62 -4.83 -0.13 9.12
N SER A 63 -4.64 0.29 10.36
CA SER A 63 -5.27 1.49 10.94
C SER A 63 -4.64 2.81 10.51
N ALA A 64 -3.54 2.76 9.74
CA ALA A 64 -2.91 3.96 9.21
C ALA A 64 -3.41 4.36 7.80
N LEU A 65 -4.04 3.44 7.05
CA LEU A 65 -4.43 3.64 5.65
C LEU A 65 -5.79 3.02 5.27
N SER A 66 -6.41 2.23 6.15
CA SER A 66 -7.75 1.72 5.94
C SER A 66 -8.76 2.83 6.22
N VAL A 67 -9.61 3.12 5.24
CA VAL A 67 -10.83 3.90 5.48
C VAL A 67 -11.71 3.03 6.40
N CYS A 68 -12.09 3.57 7.55
CA CYS A 68 -13.12 2.96 8.39
C CYS A 68 -14.48 3.04 7.68
#